data_AF-A0A849REF0-F1
#
_entry.id   AF-A0A849REF0-F1
#
_cell.length_a   1.000
_cell.length_b   1.000
_cell.length_c   1.000
_cell.angle_alpha   90.00
_cell.angle_beta   90.00
_cell.angle_gamma   90.00
#
_symmetry.space_group_name_H-M   'P 1'
#
loop_
_entity.id
_entity.type
_entity.pdbx_description
1 polymer ?
#
loop_
_entity_poly.entity_id
_entity_poly.type
_entity_poly.pdbx_seq_one_letter_code
_entity_poly.pdbx_strand_id
1 'polypeptide(L)'
;MKTEEIGGISAWVGSIPIPSCTPFISSVIRRDQAVFPVFDLAGMLKVRVKGEQRLCLMAKQAEDTIAICIDEEMPVLRSLDPRKIQAYRDNDIDTVGCFTDEFEDVPIISTARLGAA
;
A
#
# COMPACT_ATOMS: atom_id res chain seq x y z
N MET A 1 -5.81 -4.26 1.02
CA MET A 1 -4.77 -5.30 1.13
C MET A 1 -5.28 -6.40 2.04
N LYS A 2 -4.81 -7.62 1.85
CA LYS A 2 -5.16 -8.73 2.75
C LYS A 2 -4.23 -8.74 3.97
N THR A 3 -4.66 -9.36 5.06
CA THR A 3 -3.89 -9.31 6.31
C THR A 3 -2.58 -10.09 6.22
N GLU A 4 -2.56 -11.19 5.47
CA GLU A 4 -1.36 -12.00 5.22
C GLU A 4 -0.26 -11.28 4.42
N GLU A 5 -0.61 -10.17 3.76
CA GLU A 5 0.32 -9.33 3.03
C GLU A 5 1.00 -8.30 3.92
N ILE A 6 0.56 -8.11 5.17
CA ILE A 6 1.03 -7.04 6.06
C ILE A 6 2.08 -7.57 7.04
N GLY A 7 3.27 -6.98 7.00
CA GLY A 7 4.38 -7.28 7.92
C GLY A 7 4.37 -6.44 9.21
N GLY A 8 3.58 -5.37 9.26
CA GLY A 8 3.41 -4.54 10.45
C GLY A 8 3.22 -3.06 10.14
N ILE A 9 2.91 -2.28 11.19
CA ILE A 9 2.69 -0.84 11.11
C ILE A 9 3.56 -0.14 12.16
N SER A 10 4.16 0.98 11.80
CA SER A 10 4.93 1.83 12.71
C SER A 10 4.83 3.30 12.32
N ALA A 11 5.40 4.20 13.12
CA ALA A 11 5.50 5.60 12.74
C ALA A 11 6.35 5.79 11.46
N TRP A 12 5.96 6.74 10.62
CA TRP A 12 6.75 7.18 9.47
C TRP A 12 7.78 8.23 9.90
N VAL A 13 9.07 7.92 9.73
CA VAL A 13 10.18 8.81 10.16
C VAL A 13 10.81 9.58 8.98
N GLY A 14 10.26 9.44 7.78
CA GLY A 14 10.81 10.00 6.53
C GLY A 14 11.39 8.94 5.60
N SER A 15 11.75 9.35 4.39
CA SER A 15 12.41 8.50 3.39
C SER A 15 13.59 9.22 2.73
N ILE A 16 14.46 8.43 2.10
CA ILE A 16 15.66 8.88 1.41
C ILE A 16 15.41 8.74 -0.09
N PRO A 17 15.46 9.82 -0.89
CA PRO A 17 15.23 9.76 -2.32
C PRO A 17 16.33 8.96 -3.03
N ILE A 18 15.95 8.18 -4.03
CA ILE A 18 16.87 7.41 -4.87
C ILE A 18 16.49 7.54 -6.36
N PRO A 19 17.48 7.50 -7.28
CA PRO A 19 17.18 7.27 -8.68
C PRO A 19 16.69 5.83 -8.84
N SER A 20 15.49 5.65 -9.37
CA SER A 20 14.85 4.35 -9.57
C SER A 20 14.09 4.33 -10.88
N CYS A 21 14.15 3.20 -11.57
CA CYS A 21 13.39 2.95 -12.80
C CYS A 21 12.12 2.11 -12.53
N THR A 22 11.90 1.68 -11.29
CA THR A 22 10.71 0.91 -10.92
C THR A 22 9.52 1.86 -10.73
N PRO A 23 8.38 1.63 -11.40
CA PRO A 23 7.20 2.47 -11.27
C PRO A 23 6.79 2.70 -9.81
N PHE A 24 6.50 3.96 -9.47
CA PHE A 24 6.07 4.40 -8.14
C PHE A 24 7.07 4.13 -7.00
N ILE A 25 8.32 3.77 -7.30
CA ILE A 25 9.39 3.67 -6.31
C ILE A 25 10.42 4.75 -6.61
N SER A 26 10.56 5.72 -5.72
CA SER A 26 11.50 6.85 -5.86
C SER A 26 12.26 7.16 -4.57
N SER A 27 12.03 6.38 -3.52
CA SER A 27 12.71 6.53 -2.24
C SER A 27 12.82 5.20 -1.50
N VAL A 28 13.66 5.18 -0.47
CA VAL A 28 13.83 4.05 0.43
C VAL A 28 13.68 4.51 1.88
N ILE A 29 13.33 3.59 2.77
CA ILE A 29 13.50 3.78 4.21
C ILE A 29 14.60 2.85 4.71
N ARG A 30 15.28 3.27 5.79
CA ARG A 30 16.14 2.40 6.57
C ARG A 30 15.43 2.05 7.86
N ARG A 31 15.33 0.76 8.15
CA ARG A 31 14.81 0.26 9.42
C ARG A 31 15.76 -0.80 9.94
N ASP A 32 16.28 -0.58 11.13
CA ASP A 32 17.36 -1.37 11.72
C ASP A 32 18.58 -1.47 10.78
N GLN A 33 18.94 -2.70 10.38
CA GLN A 33 20.03 -2.98 9.45
C GLN A 33 19.57 -3.24 8.01
N ALA A 34 18.28 -3.06 7.71
CA ALA A 34 17.70 -3.30 6.40
C ALA A 34 17.24 -1.99 5.72
N VAL A 35 17.21 -2.03 4.38
CA VAL A 35 16.71 -0.96 3.52
C VAL A 35 15.50 -1.50 2.77
N PHE A 36 14.41 -0.75 2.81
CA PHE A 36 13.16 -1.13 2.16
C PHE A 36 12.78 -0.09 1.11
N PRO A 37 12.44 -0.49 -0.12
CA PRO A 37 11.87 0.42 -1.11
C PRO A 37 10.53 0.98 -0.62
N VAL A 38 10.30 2.26 -0.90
CA VAL A 38 9.03 2.93 -0.62
C VAL A 38 8.20 2.94 -1.88
N PHE A 39 7.03 2.33 -1.81
CA PHE A 39 6.04 2.39 -2.88
C PHE A 39 5.08 3.58 -2.66
N ASP A 40 5.01 4.48 -3.64
CA ASP A 40 4.15 5.66 -3.63
C ASP A 40 2.71 5.29 -4.00
N LEU A 41 2.02 4.63 -3.05
CA LEU A 41 0.63 4.23 -3.20
C LEU A 41 -0.28 5.45 -3.41
N ALA A 42 -0.01 6.56 -2.72
CA ALA A 42 -0.80 7.78 -2.86
C ALA A 42 -0.66 8.37 -4.26
N GLY A 43 0.56 8.42 -4.81
CA GLY A 43 0.82 8.85 -6.18
C GLY A 43 0.12 7.95 -7.21
N MET A 44 0.18 6.62 -7.02
CA MET A 44 -0.54 5.65 -7.87
C MET A 44 -2.06 5.89 -7.85
N LEU A 45 -2.64 6.14 -6.68
CA LEU A 45 -4.06 6.42 -6.50
C LEU A 45 -4.44 7.88 -6.84
N LYS A 46 -3.47 8.73 -7.21
CA LYS A 46 -3.64 10.17 -7.46
C LYS A 46 -4.22 10.94 -6.26
N VAL A 47 -3.91 10.50 -5.04
CA VAL A 47 -4.30 11.14 -3.77
C VAL A 47 -3.07 11.65 -3.02
N ARG A 48 -3.29 12.26 -1.85
CA ARG A 48 -2.21 12.71 -0.95
C ARG A 48 -2.39 12.09 0.43
N VAL A 49 -1.27 11.68 1.02
CA VAL A 49 -1.22 11.23 2.41
C VAL A 49 -1.55 12.40 3.34
N LYS A 50 -2.49 12.20 4.25
CA LYS A 50 -2.95 13.17 5.25
C LYS A 50 -2.27 12.97 6.60
N GLY A 51 -2.33 14.00 7.43
CA GLY A 51 -1.78 13.98 8.77
C GLY A 51 -0.30 14.34 8.85
N GLU A 52 0.11 14.72 10.06
CA GLU A 52 1.50 15.01 10.41
C GLU A 52 2.21 13.77 10.96
N GLN A 53 1.48 12.92 11.69
CA GLN A 53 2.01 11.68 12.29
C GLN A 53 1.72 10.46 11.42
N ARG A 54 2.16 10.51 10.17
CA ARG A 54 1.94 9.46 9.16
C ARG A 54 2.45 8.10 9.62
N LEU A 55 1.89 7.04 9.06
CA LEU A 55 2.26 5.67 9.39
C LEU A 55 3.02 5.00 8.23
N CYS A 56 3.89 4.06 8.60
CA CYS A 56 4.61 3.18 7.71
C CYS A 56 3.96 1.80 7.76
N LEU A 57 3.31 1.40 6.67
CA LEU A 57 2.79 0.05 6.47
C LEU A 57 3.87 -0.78 5.75
N MET A 58 4.35 -1.84 6.41
CA MET A 58 5.22 -2.82 5.77
C MET A 58 4.36 -3.87 5.07
N ALA A 59 4.58 -4.07 3.77
CA ALA A 59 3.80 -5.00 2.96
C ALA A 59 4.72 -5.97 2.19
N LYS A 60 4.27 -7.20 2.04
CA LYS A 60 4.94 -8.24 1.25
C LYS A 60 4.64 -8.02 -0.23
N GLN A 61 5.68 -7.90 -1.05
CA GLN A 61 5.62 -7.77 -2.50
C GLN A 61 6.32 -8.99 -3.12
N ALA A 62 5.56 -9.99 -3.56
CA ALA A 62 6.10 -11.28 -4.00
C ALA A 62 7.02 -11.90 -2.93
N GLU A 63 8.33 -11.96 -3.15
CA GLU A 63 9.32 -12.46 -2.16
C GLU A 63 10.00 -11.34 -1.35
N ASP A 64 9.77 -10.08 -1.72
CA ASP A 64 10.37 -8.91 -1.10
C ASP A 64 9.39 -8.19 -0.15
N THR A 65 9.89 -7.17 0.54
CA THR A 65 9.10 -6.31 1.44
C THR A 65 9.25 -4.86 1.01
N ILE A 66 8.11 -4.17 0.88
CA ILE A 66 8.03 -2.74 0.61
C ILE A 66 7.50 -1.99 1.83
N ALA A 67 7.83 -0.71 1.89
CA ALA A 67 7.21 0.24 2.81
C ALA A 67 6.21 1.12 2.05
N ILE A 68 5.09 1.42 2.68
CA ILE A 68 4.07 2.33 2.16
C ILE A 68 3.78 3.38 3.22
N CYS A 69 3.87 4.65 2.84
CA CYS A 69 3.47 5.76 3.70
C CYS A 69 1.96 5.93 3.59
N ILE A 70 1.26 5.79 4.72
CA ILE A 70 -0.19 5.96 4.82
C ILE A 70 -0.52 7.08 5.82
N ASP A 71 -1.79 7.45 5.86
CA ASP A 71 -2.30 8.49 6.75
C ASP A 71 -2.01 8.17 8.23
N GLU A 72 -2.16 9.17 9.10
CA GLU A 72 -1.96 9.01 10.55
C GLU A 72 -3.03 8.13 11.23
N GLU A 73 -4.16 7.91 10.56
CA GLU A 73 -5.24 7.06 11.06
C GLU A 73 -4.85 5.57 11.00
N MET A 74 -4.98 4.88 12.14
CA MET A 74 -4.69 3.45 12.22
C MET A 74 -5.69 2.66 11.36
N PRO A 75 -5.23 1.80 10.42
CA PRO A 75 -6.14 1.02 9.61
C PRO A 75 -6.93 0.01 10.44
N VAL A 76 -8.17 -0.22 10.03
CA VAL A 76 -9.10 -1.16 10.66
C VAL A 76 -9.12 -2.46 9.87
N LEU A 77 -9.02 -3.59 10.58
CA LEU A 77 -9.21 -4.90 9.97
C LEU A 77 -10.69 -5.16 9.73
N ARG A 78 -11.04 -5.51 8.49
CA ARG A 78 -12.41 -5.86 8.10
C ARG A 78 -12.46 -7.28 7.57
N SER A 79 -13.36 -8.09 8.14
CA SER A 79 -13.68 -9.40 7.59
C SER A 79 -14.69 -9.25 6.46
N LEU A 80 -14.38 -9.80 5.29
CA LEU A 80 -15.23 -9.73 4.10
C LEU A 80 -15.70 -11.13 3.70
N ASP A 81 -16.95 -11.25 3.28
CA ASP A 81 -17.43 -12.45 2.59
C ASP A 81 -16.85 -12.44 1.16
N PRO A 82 -16.08 -13.47 0.74
CA PRO A 82 -15.51 -13.53 -0.60
C PRO A 82 -16.53 -13.36 -1.72
N ARG A 83 -17.80 -13.73 -1.48
CA ARG A 83 -18.89 -13.57 -2.46
C ARG A 83 -19.30 -12.12 -2.69
N LYS A 84 -18.92 -11.21 -1.78
CA LYS A 84 -19.16 -9.76 -1.90
C LYS A 84 -18.00 -9.04 -2.61
N ILE A 85 -16.90 -9.73 -2.88
CA ILE A 85 -15.78 -9.17 -3.63
C ILE A 85 -16.14 -9.20 -5.12
N GLN A 86 -16.16 -8.03 -5.74
CA GLN A 86 -16.50 -7.84 -7.15
C GLN A 86 -15.26 -7.43 -7.94
N ALA A 87 -15.30 -7.57 -9.26
CA ALA A 87 -14.25 -7.02 -10.11
C ALA A 87 -14.25 -5.50 -10.00
N TYR A 88 -13.07 -4.93 -9.74
CA TYR A 88 -12.90 -3.48 -9.73
C TYR A 88 -12.95 -2.96 -11.17
N ARG A 89 -13.74 -1.91 -11.41
CA ARG A 89 -14.03 -1.42 -12.77
C ARG A 89 -12.92 -0.55 -13.35
N ASP A 90 -12.10 0.07 -12.51
CA ASP A 90 -10.94 0.85 -12.94
C ASP A 90 -9.70 -0.06 -13.04
N ASN A 91 -9.24 -0.27 -14.27
CA ASN A 91 -8.06 -1.09 -14.59
C ASN A 91 -6.72 -0.38 -14.31
N ASP A 92 -6.76 0.84 -13.77
CA ASP A 92 -5.57 1.66 -13.54
C ASP A 92 -4.77 1.21 -12.30
N ILE A 93 -5.30 0.24 -11.53
CA ILE A 93 -4.75 -0.17 -10.23
C ILE A 93 -4.72 -1.69 -10.12
N ASP A 94 -3.61 -2.22 -9.59
CA ASP A 94 -3.46 -3.64 -9.29
C ASP A 94 -4.33 -4.07 -8.10
N THR A 95 -5.53 -4.55 -8.42
CA THR A 95 -6.52 -5.03 -7.44
C THR A 95 -6.76 -6.53 -7.53
N VAL A 96 -7.16 -7.11 -6.41
CA VAL A 96 -7.79 -8.45 -6.33
C VAL A 96 -9.30 -8.35 -6.61
N GLY A 97 -9.86 -7.15 -6.48
CA GLY A 97 -11.27 -6.82 -6.61
C GLY A 97 -11.60 -5.61 -5.74
N CYS A 98 -12.87 -5.36 -5.52
CA CYS A 98 -13.37 -4.35 -4.59
C CYS A 98 -14.55 -4.90 -3.76
N PHE A 99 -14.89 -4.18 -2.70
CA PHE A 99 -16.15 -4.36 -2.00
C PHE A 99 -16.83 -3.00 -1.83
N THR A 100 -18.14 -2.97 -1.76
CA THR A 100 -18.88 -1.73 -1.55
C THR A 100 -19.04 -1.45 -0.06
N ASP A 101 -18.64 -0.27 0.37
CA ASP A 101 -18.84 0.27 1.72
C ASP A 101 -19.63 1.56 1.63
N GLU A 102 -20.79 1.64 2.29
CA GLU A 102 -21.60 2.86 2.38
C GLU A 102 -21.68 3.69 1.08
N PHE A 103 -21.86 3.03 -0.08
CA PHE A 103 -21.94 3.61 -1.44
C PHE A 103 -20.63 3.86 -2.20
N GLU A 104 -19.48 3.51 -1.64
CA GLU A 104 -18.18 3.58 -2.33
C GLU A 104 -17.59 2.19 -2.59
N ASP A 105 -17.07 1.99 -3.80
CA ASP A 105 -16.30 0.79 -4.13
C ASP A 105 -14.88 0.94 -3.59
N VAL A 106 -14.57 0.20 -2.53
CA VAL A 106 -13.27 0.19 -1.88
C VAL A 106 -12.38 -0.86 -2.56
N PRO A 107 -11.29 -0.46 -3.24
CA PRO A 107 -10.41 -1.41 -3.92
C PRO A 107 -9.59 -2.23 -2.92
N ILE A 108 -9.51 -3.53 -3.17
CA ILE A 108 -8.62 -4.45 -2.47
C ILE A 108 -7.32 -4.54 -3.27
N ILE A 109 -6.36 -3.68 -2.94
CA ILE A 109 -5.03 -3.66 -3.54
C ILE A 109 -4.30 -4.99 -3.30
N SER A 110 -3.68 -5.54 -4.36
CA SER A 110 -2.79 -6.69 -4.30
C SER A 110 -1.35 -6.22 -4.14
N THR A 111 -0.74 -6.42 -2.98
CA THR A 111 0.64 -5.96 -2.73
C THR A 111 1.66 -6.74 -3.56
N ALA A 112 1.35 -8.00 -3.89
CA ALA A 112 2.19 -8.84 -4.73
C ALA A 112 2.35 -8.34 -6.16
N ARG A 113 1.44 -7.46 -6.63
CA ARG A 113 1.45 -6.90 -7.98
C ARG A 113 1.97 -5.46 -8.04
N LEU A 114 2.12 -4.78 -6.91
CA LEU A 114 2.61 -3.41 -6.88
C LEU A 114 3.98 -3.32 -7.55
N GLY A 115 4.20 -2.34 -8.42
CA GLY A 115 5.51 -2.10 -9.05
C GLY A 115 5.97 -3.20 -10.02
N ALA A 116 5.12 -4.19 -10.32
CA ALA A 116 5.34 -5.11 -11.43
C ALA A 116 5.03 -4.37 -12.73
N ALA A 117 6.06 -4.19 -13.58
CA ALA A 117 5.94 -3.63 -14.92
C ALA A 117 5.66 -4.72 -15.95
#